data_AF-B0E193-F1
#
_entry.id   AF-B0E193-F1
#
_cell.length_a   1.000
_cell.length_b   1.000
_cell.length_c   1.000
_cell.angle_alpha   90.00
_cell.angle_beta   90.00
_cell.angle_gamma   90.00
#
_symmetry.space_group_name_H-M   'P 1'
#
loop_
_entity.id
_entity.type
_entity.pdbx_description
1 polymer ?
#
loop_
_entity_poly.entity_id
_entity_poly.type
_entity_poly.pdbx_seq_one_letter_code
_entity_poly.pdbx_strand_id
1 'polypeptide(L)'
;MTLPSGIYRITQWGSHDQPQVLTLQDELVTVLPPGAAPEKDQEWGVRVREDGLVATVQNPANLFPSRSLSYEGDAERGKRVIPGPFTDFPTRFWRVEPAPQLPLPVPYFIRVPDKDLIAAVSDILIFPPALALETGSFDLKNAWAFELLRPN
;
A
#
# COMPACT_ATOMS: atom_id res chain seq x y z
N MET A 1 -7.36 12.88 -9.62
CA MET A 1 -6.05 13.46 -9.25
C MET A 1 -5.07 12.33 -9.11
N THR A 2 -3.90 12.43 -9.73
CA THR A 2 -2.82 11.44 -9.64
C THR A 2 -1.90 11.80 -8.48
N LEU A 3 -1.43 10.82 -7.71
CA LEU A 3 -0.47 11.04 -6.63
C LEU A 3 0.90 11.41 -7.24
N PRO A 4 1.60 12.45 -6.74
CA PRO A 4 2.96 12.72 -7.17
C PRO A 4 3.92 11.62 -6.71
N SER A 5 5.06 11.46 -7.39
CA SER A 5 6.12 10.58 -6.89
C SER A 5 6.77 11.19 -5.64
N GLY A 6 7.11 10.37 -4.65
CA GLY A 6 7.69 10.84 -3.40
C GLY A 6 7.72 9.77 -2.31
N ILE A 7 8.07 10.19 -1.10
CA ILE A 7 8.06 9.37 0.11
C ILE A 7 6.78 9.69 0.87
N TYR A 8 6.03 8.65 1.20
CA TYR A 8 4.73 8.74 1.83
C TYR A 8 4.69 8.00 3.15
N ARG A 9 3.87 8.51 4.06
CA ARG A 9 3.25 7.69 5.09
C ARG A 9 1.87 7.26 4.57
N ILE A 10 1.63 5.96 4.55
CA ILE A 10 0.39 5.38 4.01
C ILE A 10 -0.41 4.82 5.19
N THR A 11 -1.58 5.40 5.47
CA THR A 11 -2.40 5.03 6.63
C THR A 11 -3.74 4.44 6.19
N GLN A 12 -4.29 3.51 6.95
CA GLN A 12 -5.65 3.03 6.71
C GLN A 12 -6.64 4.18 6.87
N TRP A 13 -7.49 4.40 5.86
CA TRP A 13 -8.48 5.47 5.90
C TRP A 13 -9.49 5.22 7.03
N GLY A 14 -9.90 6.28 7.74
CA GLY A 14 -10.91 6.17 8.80
C GLY A 14 -10.40 5.66 10.13
N SER A 15 -9.12 5.31 10.23
CA SER A 15 -8.47 4.90 11.48
C SER A 15 -8.05 6.09 12.37
N HIS A 16 -8.73 7.24 12.30
CA HIS A 16 -8.25 8.49 12.91
C HIS A 16 -8.04 8.42 14.43
N ASP A 17 -8.89 7.68 15.14
CA ASP A 17 -8.77 7.51 16.60
C ASP A 17 -7.60 6.59 16.99
N GLN A 18 -7.23 5.65 16.10
CA GLN A 18 -6.12 4.71 16.28
C GLN A 18 -5.41 4.46 14.93
N PRO A 19 -4.57 5.42 14.47
CA PRO A 19 -4.01 5.37 13.14
C PRO A 19 -3.24 4.08 12.89
N GLN A 20 -3.51 3.43 11.76
CA GLN A 20 -2.83 2.23 11.33
C GLN A 20 -1.98 2.54 10.10
N VAL A 21 -0.66 2.41 10.22
CA VAL A 21 0.31 2.79 9.18
C VAL A 21 0.85 1.54 8.49
N LEU A 22 0.84 1.53 7.16
CA LEU A 22 1.47 0.49 6.37
C LEU A 22 2.94 0.38 6.77
N THR A 23 3.35 -0.80 7.21
CA THR A 23 4.66 -1.04 7.81
C THR A 23 5.28 -2.31 7.22
N LEU A 24 6.58 -2.25 6.92
CA LEU A 24 7.39 -3.43 6.61
C LEU A 24 8.15 -3.85 7.86
N GLN A 25 7.72 -4.92 8.53
CA GLN A 25 8.38 -5.45 9.73
C GLN A 25 8.68 -6.93 9.56
N ASP A 26 9.93 -7.36 9.81
CA ASP A 26 10.33 -8.78 9.80
C ASP A 26 9.90 -9.53 8.52
N GLU A 27 10.13 -8.93 7.34
CA GLU A 27 9.70 -9.43 6.02
C GLU A 27 8.17 -9.62 5.87
N LEU A 28 7.37 -8.96 6.69
CA LEU A 28 5.92 -8.90 6.60
C LEU A 28 5.45 -7.49 6.27
N VAL A 29 4.55 -7.40 5.29
CA VAL A 29 3.76 -6.18 5.08
C VAL A 29 2.54 -6.22 6.00
N THR A 30 2.49 -5.27 6.92
CA THR A 30 1.49 -5.20 7.99
C THR A 30 1.00 -3.76 8.19
N VAL A 31 0.09 -3.55 9.14
CA VAL A 31 -0.27 -2.23 9.65
C VAL A 31 0.03 -2.15 11.14
N LEU A 32 0.67 -1.07 11.56
CA LEU A 32 1.00 -0.81 12.96
C LEU A 32 0.74 0.66 13.31
N PRO A 33 0.56 1.00 14.60
CA PRO A 33 0.50 2.39 15.02
C PRO A 33 1.74 3.18 14.62
N PRO A 34 1.62 4.52 14.44
CA PRO A 34 2.79 5.38 14.28
C PRO A 34 3.77 5.20 15.44
N GLY A 35 5.05 4.98 15.13
CA GLY A 35 6.11 4.81 16.14
C GLY A 35 6.23 3.42 16.76
N ALA A 36 5.37 2.46 16.37
CA ALA A 36 5.50 1.06 16.78
C ALA A 36 6.64 0.32 16.04
N ALA A 37 7.15 0.89 14.96
CA ALA A 37 8.31 0.42 14.20
C ALA A 37 9.23 1.61 13.87
N PRO A 38 10.51 1.36 13.50
CA PRO A 38 11.39 2.41 13.00
C PRO A 38 10.75 3.21 11.85
N GLU A 39 10.97 4.52 11.80
CA GLU A 39 10.31 5.39 10.80
C GLU A 39 10.54 4.90 9.36
N LYS A 40 11.77 4.49 9.04
CA LYS A 40 12.15 3.95 7.72
C LYS A 40 11.28 2.76 7.26
N ASP A 41 10.71 2.01 8.19
CA ASP A 41 9.88 0.83 7.94
C ASP A 41 8.40 1.22 7.71
N GLN A 42 8.03 2.45 8.07
CA GLN A 42 6.72 3.07 7.87
C GLN A 42 6.72 4.14 6.75
N GLU A 43 7.89 4.43 6.17
CA GLU A 43 8.08 5.36 5.05
C GLU A 43 8.18 4.61 3.72
N TRP A 44 7.25 4.89 2.82
CA TRP A 44 7.14 4.20 1.54
C TRP A 44 7.46 5.12 0.37
N GLY A 45 8.41 4.72 -0.47
CA GLY A 45 8.68 5.38 -1.73
C GLY A 45 7.60 5.00 -2.75
N VAL A 46 6.81 5.97 -3.19
CA VAL A 46 5.83 5.79 -4.26
C VAL A 46 6.39 6.43 -5.53
N ARG A 47 6.57 5.61 -6.57
CA ARG A 47 6.93 6.08 -7.91
C ARG A 47 5.80 5.82 -8.86
N VAL A 48 5.21 6.88 -9.39
CA VAL A 48 4.15 6.80 -10.40
C VAL A 48 4.79 6.86 -11.78
N ARG A 49 4.36 5.97 -12.69
CA ARG A 49 4.78 5.94 -14.09
C ARG A 49 4.26 7.17 -14.84
N GLU A 50 4.83 7.43 -16.02
CA GLU A 50 4.44 8.55 -16.90
C GLU A 50 2.95 8.51 -17.29
N ASP A 51 2.32 7.33 -17.26
CA ASP A 51 0.88 7.17 -17.48
C ASP A 51 0.01 7.68 -16.31
N GLY A 52 0.60 7.98 -15.15
CA GLY A 52 -0.10 8.45 -13.96
C GLY A 52 -0.96 7.38 -13.27
N LEU A 53 -1.03 6.17 -13.83
CA LEU A 53 -1.97 5.11 -13.43
C LEU A 53 -1.26 4.02 -12.64
N VAL A 54 -0.04 3.67 -13.03
CA VAL A 54 0.72 2.59 -12.40
C VAL A 54 1.76 3.16 -11.46
N ALA A 55 1.78 2.68 -10.22
CA ALA A 55 2.76 3.02 -9.21
C ALA A 55 3.51 1.80 -8.71
N THR A 56 4.73 2.03 -8.23
CA THR A 56 5.48 1.07 -7.41
C THR A 56 5.66 1.64 -6.03
N VAL A 57 5.32 0.84 -5.01
CA VAL A 57 5.37 1.22 -3.60
C VAL A 57 6.52 0.46 -2.97
N GLN A 58 7.53 1.16 -2.46
CA GLN A 58 8.84 0.59 -2.10
C GLN A 58 9.20 0.88 -0.65
N ASN A 59 9.81 -0.09 0.02
CA ASN A 59 10.39 0.09 1.35
C ASN A 59 11.75 -0.63 1.45
N PRO A 60 12.78 0.00 2.05
CA PRO A 60 12.80 1.40 2.48
C PRO A 60 12.86 2.36 1.27
N ALA A 61 12.28 3.56 1.42
CA ALA A 61 12.01 4.47 0.30
C ALA A 61 13.24 4.92 -0.53
N ASN A 62 14.44 4.94 0.08
CA ASN A 62 15.65 5.53 -0.51
C ASN A 62 16.81 4.53 -0.70
N LEU A 63 16.56 3.22 -0.67
CA LEU A 63 17.60 2.20 -0.83
C LEU A 63 17.45 1.43 -2.14
N PHE A 64 18.57 1.06 -2.76
CA PHE A 64 18.61 0.08 -3.85
C PHE A 64 19.61 -1.04 -3.53
N PRO A 65 19.22 -2.33 -3.63
CA PRO A 65 17.86 -2.80 -3.92
C PRO A 65 16.93 -2.62 -2.71
N SER A 66 15.73 -2.08 -2.93
CA SER A 66 14.64 -2.05 -1.94
C SER A 66 13.66 -3.20 -2.19
N ARG A 67 12.85 -3.51 -1.18
CA ARG A 67 11.65 -4.33 -1.35
C ARG A 67 10.55 -3.49 -1.98
N SER A 68 9.65 -4.14 -2.68
CA SER A 68 8.44 -3.53 -3.23
C SER A 68 7.23 -4.24 -2.64
N LEU A 69 6.15 -3.49 -2.44
CA LEU A 69 4.83 -4.06 -2.21
C LEU A 69 4.51 -4.95 -3.41
N SER A 70 4.31 -6.23 -3.17
CA SER A 70 3.96 -7.25 -4.19
C SER A 70 2.91 -8.19 -3.61
N TYR A 71 2.46 -9.17 -4.40
CA TYR A 71 1.57 -10.23 -3.90
C TYR A 71 2.12 -11.62 -4.25
N GLU A 72 1.75 -12.61 -3.44
CA GLU A 72 2.21 -13.99 -3.55
C GLU A 72 1.54 -14.71 -4.73
N GLY A 73 2.36 -15.26 -5.64
CA GLY A 73 1.89 -16.07 -6.76
C GLY A 73 1.00 -15.28 -7.74
N ASP A 74 -0.07 -15.91 -8.21
CA ASP A 74 -1.04 -15.28 -9.08
C ASP A 74 -1.96 -14.33 -8.32
N ALA A 75 -2.35 -13.21 -8.93
CA ALA A 75 -3.30 -12.28 -8.34
C ALA A 75 -4.69 -12.91 -8.21
N GLU A 76 -4.97 -13.44 -7.02
CA GLU A 76 -6.21 -14.09 -6.61
C GLU A 76 -6.63 -13.57 -5.24
N ARG A 77 -7.92 -13.62 -4.94
CA ARG A 77 -8.43 -13.24 -3.62
C ARG A 77 -7.81 -14.10 -2.52
N GLY A 78 -7.45 -13.48 -1.40
CA GLY A 78 -6.85 -14.12 -0.23
C GLY A 78 -5.34 -14.30 -0.32
N LYS A 79 -4.71 -14.00 -1.47
CA LYS A 79 -3.25 -14.04 -1.59
C LYS A 79 -2.62 -12.94 -0.75
N ARG A 80 -1.53 -13.27 -0.07
CA ARG A 80 -0.83 -12.32 0.78
C ARG A 80 -0.17 -11.22 -0.05
N VAL A 81 -0.22 -10.01 0.49
CA VAL A 81 0.66 -8.92 0.06
C VAL A 81 1.98 -9.09 0.81
N ILE A 82 3.08 -9.09 0.07
CA ILE A 82 4.41 -9.46 0.55
C ILE A 82 5.44 -8.40 0.15
N PRO A 83 6.59 -8.33 0.85
CA PRO A 83 7.72 -7.53 0.38
C PRO A 83 8.49 -8.31 -0.71
N GLY A 84 8.04 -8.18 -1.95
CA GLY A 84 8.72 -8.79 -3.09
C GLY A 84 10.04 -8.09 -3.42
N PRO A 85 11.02 -8.76 -4.05
CA PRO A 85 12.16 -8.09 -4.65
C PRO A 85 11.71 -7.04 -5.67
N PHE A 86 12.53 -5.99 -5.84
CA PHE A 86 12.28 -4.96 -6.84
C PHE A 86 12.10 -5.53 -8.26
N THR A 87 12.68 -6.69 -8.59
CA THR A 87 12.57 -7.29 -9.93
C THR A 87 11.30 -8.09 -10.16
N ASP A 88 10.38 -8.18 -9.19
CA ASP A 88 9.14 -8.95 -9.30
C ASP A 88 8.13 -8.27 -10.23
N PHE A 89 8.22 -8.60 -11.50
CA PHE A 89 7.25 -8.21 -12.50
C PHE A 89 6.32 -9.38 -12.84
N PRO A 90 5.00 -9.17 -12.92
CA PRO A 90 4.29 -7.88 -12.81
C PRO A 90 3.81 -7.52 -11.39
N THR A 91 4.05 -8.38 -10.38
CA THR A 91 3.36 -8.32 -9.09
C THR A 91 3.64 -7.05 -8.25
N ARG A 92 4.72 -6.33 -8.54
CA ARG A 92 5.07 -5.04 -7.91
C ARG A 92 4.30 -3.82 -8.42
N PHE A 93 3.54 -3.98 -9.50
CA PHE A 93 2.81 -2.87 -10.11
C PHE A 93 1.41 -2.77 -9.52
N TRP A 94 1.06 -1.55 -9.13
CA TRP A 94 -0.24 -1.25 -8.54
C TRP A 94 -0.88 -0.08 -9.26
N ARG A 95 -2.21 -0.07 -9.33
CA ARG A 95 -2.98 1.09 -9.74
C ARG A 95 -3.48 1.81 -8.50
N VAL A 96 -3.05 3.05 -8.26
CA VAL A 96 -3.47 3.80 -7.08
C VAL A 96 -4.52 4.82 -7.49
N GLU A 97 -5.78 4.54 -7.12
CA GLU A 97 -6.93 5.33 -7.58
C GLU A 97 -7.64 6.00 -6.44
N PRO A 98 -8.05 7.27 -6.57
CA PRO A 98 -8.86 7.92 -5.55
C PRO A 98 -10.24 7.24 -5.46
N ALA A 99 -10.79 7.20 -4.26
CA ALA A 99 -12.14 6.72 -4.03
C ALA A 99 -13.17 7.66 -4.71
N PRO A 100 -14.21 7.13 -5.37
CA PRO A 100 -15.18 7.95 -6.09
C PRO A 100 -15.91 8.98 -5.22
N GLN A 101 -16.04 8.72 -3.91
CA GLN A 101 -16.73 9.60 -2.97
C GLN A 101 -15.92 10.85 -2.61
N LEU A 102 -14.60 10.82 -2.81
CA LEU A 102 -13.68 11.95 -2.57
C LEU A 102 -13.86 12.70 -1.22
N PRO A 103 -14.06 12.03 -0.06
CA PRO A 103 -14.01 12.72 1.23
C PRO A 103 -12.59 13.25 1.49
N LEU A 104 -12.42 14.15 2.47
CA LEU A 104 -11.11 14.66 2.86
C LEU A 104 -10.66 14.04 4.20
N PRO A 105 -9.39 13.58 4.33
CA PRO A 105 -8.39 13.46 3.24
C PRO A 105 -8.82 12.42 2.19
N VAL A 106 -8.38 12.63 0.94
CA VAL A 106 -8.77 11.80 -0.21
C VAL A 106 -8.34 10.35 0.02
N PRO A 107 -9.27 9.39 0.09
CA PRO A 107 -8.94 7.96 0.15
C PRO A 107 -8.47 7.47 -1.20
N TYR A 108 -7.56 6.51 -1.20
CA TYR A 108 -7.07 5.82 -2.38
C TYR A 108 -7.16 4.30 -2.22
N PHE A 109 -7.51 3.60 -3.29
CA PHE A 109 -7.41 2.14 -3.37
C PHE A 109 -6.13 1.76 -4.09
N ILE A 110 -5.38 0.82 -3.52
CA ILE A 110 -4.21 0.21 -4.15
C ILE A 110 -4.69 -1.06 -4.87
N ARG A 111 -4.85 -1.01 -6.18
CA ARG A 111 -5.47 -2.07 -7.00
C ARG A 111 -4.44 -2.86 -7.79
N VAL A 112 -4.73 -4.13 -8.05
CA VAL A 112 -3.97 -4.92 -9.03
C VAL A 112 -4.33 -4.43 -10.44
N PRO A 113 -3.36 -4.21 -11.34
CA PRO A 113 -3.64 -3.88 -12.73
C PRO A 113 -4.52 -4.94 -13.39
N ASP A 114 -5.50 -4.50 -14.17
CA ASP A 114 -6.37 -5.35 -15.00
C ASP A 114 -7.22 -6.42 -14.26
N LYS A 115 -7.26 -6.35 -12.91
CA LYS A 115 -8.07 -7.24 -12.07
C LYS A 115 -8.88 -6.43 -11.06
N ASP A 116 -10.07 -6.91 -10.74
CA ASP A 116 -10.89 -6.31 -9.68
C ASP A 116 -10.44 -6.79 -8.29
N LEU A 117 -9.17 -6.52 -7.97
CA LEU A 117 -8.52 -6.88 -6.70
C LEU A 117 -7.83 -5.65 -6.10
N ILE A 118 -7.86 -5.56 -4.78
CA ILE A 118 -7.25 -4.47 -4.01
C ILE A 118 -6.39 -5.02 -2.87
N ALA A 119 -5.35 -4.29 -2.48
CA ALA A 119 -4.60 -4.56 -1.25
C ALA A 119 -5.38 -4.01 -0.05
N ALA A 120 -5.82 -4.91 0.82
CA ALA A 120 -6.56 -4.60 2.04
C ALA A 120 -5.96 -5.34 3.24
N VAL A 121 -6.29 -4.89 4.45
CA VAL A 121 -6.00 -5.66 5.67
C VAL A 121 -6.84 -6.94 5.63
N SER A 122 -6.20 -8.08 5.87
CA SER A 122 -6.87 -9.39 5.86
C SER A 122 -7.86 -9.50 7.01
N ASP A 123 -9.04 -10.06 6.73
CA ASP A 123 -10.04 -10.39 7.76
C ASP A 123 -9.60 -11.56 8.68
N ILE A 124 -8.50 -12.24 8.36
CA ILE A 124 -7.93 -13.28 9.21
C ILE A 124 -7.32 -12.62 10.45
N LEU A 125 -7.85 -12.95 11.62
CA LEU A 125 -7.43 -12.43 12.93
C LEU A 125 -6.08 -13.02 13.38
N ILE A 126 -5.00 -12.62 12.71
CA ILE A 126 -3.62 -12.89 13.12
C ILE A 126 -2.94 -11.60 13.54
N PHE A 127 -2.00 -11.69 14.48
CA PHE A 127 -1.21 -10.56 14.94
C PHE A 127 0.28 -10.76 14.62
N PRO A 128 0.96 -9.76 14.03
CA PRO A 128 0.39 -8.51 13.54
C PRO A 128 -0.51 -8.72 12.29
N PRO A 129 -1.46 -7.81 11.98
CA PRO A 129 -2.39 -7.98 10.85
C PRO A 129 -1.64 -8.09 9.53
N ALA A 130 -1.99 -9.06 8.69
CA ALA A 130 -1.39 -9.18 7.36
C ALA A 130 -2.25 -8.46 6.31
N LEU A 131 -1.63 -8.00 5.23
CA LEU A 131 -2.36 -7.56 4.05
C LEU A 131 -2.63 -8.74 3.10
N ALA A 132 -3.76 -8.70 2.41
CA ALA A 132 -4.14 -9.65 1.39
C ALA A 132 -4.81 -8.95 0.20
N LEU A 133 -4.87 -9.65 -0.93
CA LEU A 133 -5.68 -9.27 -2.07
C LEU A 133 -7.15 -9.58 -1.76
N GLU A 134 -7.99 -8.56 -1.77
CA GLU A 134 -9.44 -8.69 -1.63
C GLU A 134 -10.16 -8.29 -2.92
N THR A 135 -11.41 -8.73 -3.07
CA THR A 135 -12.25 -8.29 -4.18
C THR A 135 -12.44 -6.78 -4.14
N GLY A 136 -12.39 -6.15 -5.31
CA GLY A 136 -12.61 -4.72 -5.45
C GLY A 136 -13.91 -4.28 -4.80
N SER A 137 -13.80 -3.28 -3.94
CA SER A 137 -14.93 -2.63 -3.28
C SER A 137 -14.64 -1.14 -3.20
N PHE A 138 -15.71 -0.34 -3.19
CA PHE A 138 -15.62 1.10 -2.92
C PHE A 138 -15.86 1.41 -1.43
N ASP A 139 -15.69 0.41 -0.57
CA ASP A 139 -15.80 0.54 0.88
C ASP A 139 -14.53 1.22 1.41
N LEU A 140 -14.71 2.37 2.05
CA LEU A 140 -13.61 3.19 2.55
C LEU A 140 -12.78 2.50 3.64
N LYS A 141 -13.29 1.43 4.27
CA LYS A 141 -12.50 0.63 5.24
C LYS A 141 -11.26 -0.01 4.60
N ASN A 142 -11.29 -0.23 3.29
CA ASN A 142 -10.22 -0.82 2.50
C ASN A 142 -9.36 0.25 1.79
N ALA A 143 -9.68 1.53 2.00
CA ALA A 143 -8.95 2.63 1.40
C ALA A 143 -7.76 3.06 2.27
N TRP A 144 -6.84 3.76 1.64
CA TRP A 144 -5.61 4.25 2.22
C TRP A 144 -5.54 5.77 2.04
N ALA A 145 -5.06 6.48 3.05
CA ALA A 145 -4.67 7.87 2.94
C ALA A 145 -3.16 7.96 2.71
N PHE A 146 -2.76 8.80 1.76
CA PHE A 146 -1.37 9.03 1.38
C PHE A 146 -0.94 10.41 1.88
N GLU A 147 -0.10 10.45 2.92
CA GLU A 147 0.51 11.67 3.43
C GLU A 147 1.91 11.82 2.80
N LEU A 148 2.10 12.82 1.94
CA LEU A 148 3.39 13.09 1.31
C LEU A 148 4.35 13.70 2.35
N LEU A 149 5.44 13.01 2.64
CA LEU A 149 6.49 13.47 3.56
C LEU A 149 7.57 14.24 2.81
N ARG A 150 8.02 13.72 1.67
CA ARG A 150 9.09 14.30 0.84
C ARG A 150 8.81 14.05 -0.64
N PRO A 151 8.82 15.07 -1.52
CA PRO A 151 8.76 14.85 -2.96
C PRO A 151 10.05 14.17 -3.45
N ASN A 152 9.94 13.39 -4.53
CA ASN A 152 11.10 12.85 -5.27
C ASN A 152 11.63 13.87 -6.29
#